data_AF-A0A7U9SFA5-F1
#
_entry.id   AF-A0A7U9SFA5-F1
#
_cell.length_a   1.000
_cell.length_b   1.000
_cell.length_c   1.000
_cell.angle_alpha   90.00
_cell.angle_beta   90.00
_cell.angle_gamma   90.00
#
_symmetry.space_group_name_H-M   'P 1'
#
loop_
_entity.id
_entity.type
_entity.pdbx_description
1 polymer ?
#
loop_
_entity_poly.entity_id
_entity_poly.type
_entity_poly.pdbx_seq_one_letter_code
_entity_poly.pdbx_strand_id
1 'polypeptide(L)' 'MMRGPLIQTEARTILNRGISECKKEIALRMLKVGKLTVEEIAEYSALSVAEVEQLANPQRI' A
#
# COMPACT_ATOMS: atom_id res chain seq x y z
N MET A 1 -7.97 -36.34 -0.03
CA MET A 1 -7.72 -35.28 -1.03
C MET A 1 -7.16 -34.07 -0.30
N MET A 2 -5.83 -33.94 -0.19
CA MET A 2 -5.22 -32.76 0.42
C MET A 2 -5.33 -31.61 -0.59
N ARG A 3 -6.11 -30.58 -0.23
CA ARG A 3 -6.15 -29.29 -0.92
C ARG A 3 -4.72 -28.73 -0.92
N GLY A 4 -4.02 -28.92 -2.03
CA GLY A 4 -2.58 -28.72 -2.18
C GLY A 4 -2.09 -27.26 -2.18
N PRO A 5 -0.81 -27.04 -2.53
CA PRO A 5 -0.09 -25.76 -2.44
C PRO A 5 -0.71 -24.55 -3.15
N LEU A 6 -1.65 -24.73 -4.08
CA LEU A 6 -2.36 -23.61 -4.73
C LEU A 6 -3.15 -22.75 -3.74
N ILE A 7 -3.85 -23.35 -2.77
CA ILE A 7 -4.65 -22.58 -1.80
C ILE A 7 -3.75 -21.73 -0.90
N GLN A 8 -2.57 -22.24 -0.53
CA GLN A 8 -1.58 -21.44 0.21
C GLN A 8 -1.08 -20.25 -0.62
N THR A 9 -0.84 -20.45 -1.91
CA THR A 9 -0.41 -19.38 -2.83
C THR A 9 -1.48 -18.31 -3.01
N GLU A 10 -2.74 -18.70 -3.22
CA GLU A 10 -3.86 -17.76 -3.36
C GLU A 10 -4.10 -16.99 -2.05
N ALA A 11 -4.11 -17.68 -0.90
CA ALA A 11 -4.26 -17.04 0.41
C ALA A 11 -3.14 -16.03 0.69
N ARG A 12 -1.89 -16.35 0.33
CA ARG A 12 -0.75 -15.45 0.48
C ARG A 12 -0.85 -14.24 -0.45
N THR A 13 -1.34 -14.43 -1.66
CA THR A 13 -1.56 -13.35 -2.63
C THR A 13 -2.65 -12.38 -2.15
N ILE A 14 -3.77 -12.91 -1.63
CA ILE A 14 -4.85 -12.11 -1.05
C ILE A 14 -4.35 -11.31 0.16
N LEU A 15 -3.58 -11.94 1.05
CA LEU A 15 -3.00 -11.28 2.22
C LEU A 15 -2.05 -10.15 1.80
N ASN A 16 -1.13 -10.41 0.87
CA ASN A 16 -0.20 -9.40 0.37
C ASN A 16 -0.91 -8.23 -0.29
N ARG A 17 -1.99 -8.50 -1.05
CA ARG A 17 -2.84 -7.46 -1.63
C ARG A 17 -3.50 -6.62 -0.55
N GLY A 18 -4.10 -7.25 0.46
CA GLY A 18 -4.72 -6.54 1.59
C GLY A 18 -3.73 -5.64 2.33
N ILE A 19 -2.53 -6.14 2.62
CA ILE A 19 -1.47 -5.36 3.27
C ILE A 19 -1.07 -4.15 2.40
N SER A 20 -0.89 -4.35 1.09
CA SER A 20 -0.54 -3.26 0.17
C SER A 20 -1.62 -2.17 0.12
N GLU A 21 -2.89 -2.56 0.02
CA GLU A 21 -3.99 -1.60 -0.03
C GLU A 21 -4.15 -0.84 1.30
N CYS A 22 -3.96 -1.50 2.45
CA CYS A 22 -3.95 -0.83 3.75
C CYS A 22 -2.85 0.24 3.84
N LYS A 23 -1.63 -0.06 3.38
CA LYS A 23 -0.52 0.91 3.38
C LYS A 23 -0.85 2.14 2.53
N LYS A 24 -1.40 1.92 1.32
CA LYS A 24 -1.84 3.01 0.43
C LYS A 24 -2.96 3.84 1.06
N GLU A 25 -3.93 3.22 1.71
CA GLU A 25 -5.02 3.93 2.36
C GLU A 25 -4.50 4.84 3.50
N ILE A 26 -3.56 4.34 4.31
CA ILE A 26 -2.91 5.13 5.37
C ILE A 26 -2.20 6.34 4.76
N ALA A 27 -1.38 6.13 3.72
CA ALA A 27 -0.68 7.21 3.04
C ALA A 27 -1.65 8.25 2.45
N LEU A 28 -2.75 7.81 1.82
CA LEU A 28 -3.78 8.70 1.29
C LEU A 28 -4.49 9.52 2.39
N ARG A 29 -4.77 8.92 3.55
CA ARG A 29 -5.32 9.63 4.71
C ARG A 29 -4.35 10.70 5.21
N MET A 30 -3.05 10.37 5.29
CA MET A 30 -2.01 11.31 5.70
C MET A 30 -1.81 12.46 4.70
N LEU A 31 -1.81 12.15 3.40
CA LEU A 31 -1.78 13.15 2.32
C LEU A 31 -2.99 14.09 2.40
N LYS A 32 -4.19 13.57 2.68
CA LYS A 32 -5.40 14.39 2.89
C LYS A 32 -5.31 15.30 4.10
N VAL A 33 -4.57 14.92 5.14
CA VAL A 33 -4.34 15.78 6.32
C VAL A 33 -3.43 16.96 5.96
N GLY A 34 -2.47 16.78 5.05
CA GLY A 34 -1.63 17.86 4.51
C GLY A 34 -0.62 18.47 5.49
N LYS A 35 -0.35 17.81 6.62
CA LYS A 35 0.58 18.28 7.66
C LYS A 35 1.96 17.61 7.64
N LEU A 36 2.06 16.47 6.95
CA LEU A 36 3.27 15.66 6.89
C LEU A 36 3.92 15.81 5.51
N THR A 37 5.25 15.77 5.49
CA THR A 37 6.02 15.71 4.25
C THR A 37 5.90 14.34 3.58
N VAL A 38 6.24 14.25 2.30
CA VAL A 38 6.20 12.99 1.54
C VAL A 38 7.13 11.94 2.17
N GLU A 39 8.29 12.37 2.70
CA GLU A 39 9.26 11.51 3.38
C GLU A 39 8.69 10.92 4.67
N GLU A 40 8.07 11.76 5.52
CA GLU A 40 7.42 11.29 6.75
C GLU A 40 6.27 10.32 6.44
N ILE A 41 5.47 10.62 5.41
CA ILE A 41 4.37 9.74 5.01
C ILE A 41 4.90 8.39 4.52
N ALA A 42 6.00 8.38 3.74
CA ALA A 42 6.64 7.15 3.28
C ALA A 42 7.14 6.29 4.46
N GLU A 43 7.77 6.92 5.46
CA GLU A 43 8.22 6.26 6.68
C GLU A 43 7.05 5.63 7.47
N TYR A 44 6.00 6.41 7.76
CA TYR A 44 4.88 5.92 8.56
C TYR A 44 3.99 4.89 7.85
N SER A 45 3.87 4.98 6.53
CA SER A 45 3.06 4.04 5.73
C SER A 45 3.84 2.81 5.27
N ALA A 46 5.15 2.75 5.55
CA ALA A 46 6.05 1.71 5.04
C ALA A 46 5.92 1.53 3.51
N LEU A 47 5.85 2.66 2.81
CA LEU A 47 5.86 2.81 1.35
C LEU A 47 7.15 3.51 0.91
N SER A 48 7.48 3.42 -0.36
CA SER A 48 8.55 4.24 -0.93
C SER A 48 8.08 5.67 -1.19
N VAL A 49 8.99 6.65 -1.14
CA VAL A 49 8.70 8.05 -1.53
C VAL A 49 8.02 8.13 -2.89
N ALA A 50 8.53 7.38 -3.87
CA ALA A 50 7.95 7.32 -5.21
C ALA A 50 6.49 6.80 -5.24
N GLU A 51 6.12 5.86 -4.35
CA GLU A 51 4.74 5.38 -4.25
C GLU A 51 3.83 6.45 -3.66
N VAL A 52 4.30 7.19 -2.64
CA VAL A 52 3.56 8.29 -2.04
C VAL A 52 3.37 9.44 -3.03
N GLU A 53 4.39 9.77 -3.83
CA GLU A 53 4.29 10.77 -4.90
C GLU A 53 3.27 10.38 -5.97
N GLN A 54 3.22 9.10 -6.37
CA GLN A 54 2.20 8.59 -7.29
C GLN A 54 0.79 8.69 -6.69
N LEU A 55 0.63 8.40 -5.40
CA LEU A 55 -0.65 8.55 -4.69
C LEU A 55 -1.08 10.02 -4.59
N ALA A 56 -0.13 10.95 -4.46
CA ALA A 56 -0.38 12.38 -4.43
C ALA A 56 -0.74 12.95 -5.80
N ASN A 57 -0.24 12.35 -6.88
CA ASN A 57 -0.51 12.79 -8.25
C ASN A 57 -1.11 11.67 -9.12
N PRO A 58 -2.41 11.37 -8.96
CA PRO A 58 -3.09 10.31 -9.73
C PRO A 58 -3.22 10.62 -11.23
N GLN A 59 -2.76 11.78 -11.71
CA GLN A 59 -2.90 12.24 -13.10
C GLN A 59 -1.89 11.60 -14.08
N ARG A 60 -1.03 10.68 -13.62
CA ARG A 60 -0.02 10.03 -14.47
C ARG A 60 -0.44 8.64 -15.01
N ILE A 61 -1.74 8.45 -15.24
CA ILE A 61 -2.30 7.24 -15.87
C ILE A 61 -2.98 7.63 -17.18
#